data_AF-A0AA97HC39-F1
#
_entry.id   AF-A0AA97HC39-F1
#
_cell.length_a   1.000
_cell.length_b   1.000
_cell.length_c   1.000
_cell.angle_alpha   90.00
_cell.angle_beta   90.00
_cell.angle_gamma   90.00
#
_symmetry.space_group_name_H-M   'P 1'
#
loop_
_entity.id
_entity.type
_entity.pdbx_description
1 polymer ?
#
loop_
_entity_poly.entity_id
_entity_poly.type
_entity_poly.pdbx_seq_one_letter_code
_entity_poly.pdbx_strand_id
1 'polypeptide(L)'
;MMQKGGFSQDEIDKKITDKLSSSMQSTLEKYQNKSSELVVLEHQGFIPHKEEMTLLLYADPRAYSLVLEPLHGGGRMEENDAFRWFTMVYADINPLNLIANYKAGGAWGTFSGVFTKRVILGRPVWRQLEAAKVDTLLTRQTIRVTVPYYSRFKLNNNQPVLEVNNARVSQSVRMTSLADIAFQEQLAQAQRDIYEGLIRELLRSWLAYQVAANVEDDGASLLLGLIGQVAVFASSAADTRNWLTLPAQIRLTREPLPPGTYSPNYRVSEKQFSLDEVSLEANKIKIWNLRNPD
;
A
#
# COMPACT_ATOMS: atom_id res chain seq x y z
N MET A 1 -29.45 -19.95 -48.81
CA MET A 1 -29.49 -20.55 -47.46
C MET A 1 -28.67 -19.64 -46.55
N MET A 2 -29.31 -18.89 -45.65
CA MET A 2 -28.59 -18.06 -44.68
C MET A 2 -27.85 -18.97 -43.70
N GLN A 3 -26.53 -18.84 -43.60
CA GLN A 3 -25.77 -19.45 -42.51
C GLN A 3 -26.33 -18.92 -41.19
N LYS A 4 -26.89 -19.82 -40.38
CA LYS A 4 -27.21 -19.56 -38.98
C LYS A 4 -25.88 -19.26 -38.29
N GLY A 5 -25.82 -18.15 -37.55
CA GLY A 5 -24.59 -17.46 -37.17
C GLY A 5 -23.46 -18.31 -36.59
N GLY A 6 -22.24 -17.85 -36.84
CA GLY A 6 -20.96 -18.44 -36.43
C GLY A 6 -19.84 -17.95 -37.35
N PHE A 7 -18.60 -18.00 -36.89
CA PHE A 7 -17.42 -17.76 -37.74
C PHE A 7 -17.14 -19.01 -38.59
N SER A 8 -16.78 -18.86 -39.86
CA SER A 8 -16.29 -19.99 -40.66
C SER A 8 -14.91 -20.43 -40.19
N GLN A 9 -14.51 -21.68 -40.47
CA GLN A 9 -13.16 -22.15 -40.12
C GLN A 9 -12.07 -21.28 -40.78
N ASP A 10 -12.25 -20.91 -42.04
CA ASP A 10 -11.34 -20.01 -42.75
C ASP A 10 -11.23 -18.63 -42.08
N GLU A 11 -12.34 -18.12 -41.53
CA GLU A 11 -12.33 -16.85 -40.81
C GLU A 11 -11.62 -16.98 -39.47
N ILE A 12 -11.82 -18.09 -38.74
CA ILE A 12 -11.12 -18.40 -37.50
C ILE A 12 -9.61 -18.51 -37.76
N ASP A 13 -9.22 -19.29 -38.76
CA ASP A 13 -7.82 -19.51 -39.12
C ASP A 13 -7.14 -18.21 -39.53
N LYS A 14 -7.81 -17.39 -40.35
CA LYS A 14 -7.33 -16.05 -40.69
C LYS A 14 -7.14 -15.18 -39.46
N LYS A 15 -8.08 -15.17 -38.50
CA LYS A 15 -7.94 -14.40 -37.26
C LYS A 15 -6.81 -14.92 -36.37
N ILE A 16 -6.61 -16.24 -36.31
CA ILE A 16 -5.49 -16.87 -35.59
C ILE A 16 -4.16 -16.35 -36.16
N THR A 17 -3.99 -16.39 -37.49
CA THR A 17 -2.77 -15.90 -38.15
C THR A 17 -2.59 -14.39 -38.00
N ASP A 18 -3.66 -13.61 -38.16
CA ASP A 18 -3.61 -12.13 -38.14
C ASP A 18 -3.42 -11.53 -36.73
N LYS A 19 -3.84 -12.23 -35.67
CA LYS A 19 -3.94 -11.66 -34.31
C LYS A 19 -3.11 -12.36 -33.24
N LEU A 20 -2.80 -13.65 -33.41
CA LEU A 20 -2.04 -14.39 -32.40
C LEU A 20 -0.55 -14.41 -32.76
N SER A 21 0.30 -14.21 -31.75
CA SER A 21 1.75 -14.46 -31.89
C SER A 21 2.02 -15.95 -32.10
N SER A 22 3.20 -16.31 -32.63
CA SER A 22 3.60 -17.72 -32.79
C SER A 22 3.52 -18.52 -31.49
N SER A 23 3.84 -17.89 -30.34
CA SER A 23 3.69 -18.51 -29.03
C SER A 23 2.22 -18.79 -28.67
N MET A 24 1.31 -17.84 -28.95
CA MET A 24 -0.13 -18.00 -28.71
C MET A 24 -0.75 -19.03 -29.66
N GLN A 25 -0.29 -19.10 -30.91
CA GLN A 25 -0.73 -20.12 -31.88
C GLN A 25 -0.34 -21.52 -31.39
N SER A 26 0.91 -21.72 -30.97
CA SER A 26 1.36 -23.00 -30.39
C SER A 26 0.60 -23.36 -29.10
N THR A 27 0.28 -22.38 -28.26
CA THR A 27 -0.59 -22.60 -27.10
C THR A 27 -1.98 -23.06 -27.56
N LEU A 28 -2.61 -22.38 -28.52
CA LEU A 28 -3.95 -22.73 -29.01
C LEU A 28 -4.00 -24.16 -29.58
N GLU A 29 -3.01 -24.56 -30.38
CA GLU A 29 -2.89 -25.92 -30.92
C GLU A 29 -2.82 -26.98 -29.82
N LYS A 30 -2.12 -26.70 -28.71
CA LYS A 30 -2.09 -27.61 -27.54
C LYS A 30 -3.48 -27.77 -26.92
N TYR A 31 -4.27 -26.71 -26.87
CA TYR A 31 -5.64 -26.76 -26.33
C TYR A 31 -6.62 -27.45 -27.28
N GLN A 32 -6.43 -27.36 -28.59
CA GLN A 32 -7.27 -28.10 -29.55
C GLN A 32 -7.13 -29.62 -29.43
N ASN A 33 -5.93 -30.09 -29.08
CA ASN A 33 -5.60 -31.52 -29.01
C ASN A 33 -5.82 -32.15 -27.63
N LYS A 34 -6.17 -31.36 -26.61
CA LYS A 34 -6.29 -31.82 -25.22
C LYS A 34 -7.63 -31.37 -24.66
N SER A 35 -8.48 -32.35 -24.32
CA SER A 35 -9.86 -32.07 -23.93
C SER A 35 -10.05 -31.73 -22.46
N SER A 36 -9.02 -31.75 -21.61
CA SER A 36 -9.15 -31.41 -20.18
C SER A 36 -8.09 -30.38 -19.76
N GLU A 37 -8.26 -29.77 -18.59
CA GLU A 37 -7.37 -28.70 -18.14
C GLU A 37 -7.12 -28.74 -16.63
N LEU A 38 -5.86 -28.53 -16.23
CA LEU A 38 -5.49 -28.20 -14.87
C LEU A 38 -5.15 -26.71 -14.77
N VAL A 39 -5.85 -26.01 -13.88
CA VAL A 39 -5.66 -24.60 -13.57
C VAL A 39 -5.14 -24.47 -12.15
N VAL A 40 -3.95 -23.91 -11.98
CA VAL A 40 -3.40 -23.57 -10.67
C VAL A 40 -3.59 -22.09 -10.42
N LEU A 41 -4.29 -21.78 -9.34
CA LEU A 41 -4.45 -20.43 -8.80
C LEU A 41 -3.57 -20.31 -7.55
N GLU A 42 -2.40 -19.69 -7.72
CA GLU A 42 -1.49 -19.38 -6.64
C GLU A 42 -1.89 -18.04 -6.00
N HIS A 43 -2.37 -18.10 -4.76
CA HIS A 43 -2.57 -16.96 -3.89
C HIS A 43 -1.26 -16.70 -3.15
N GLN A 44 -0.58 -15.62 -3.50
CA GLN A 44 0.80 -15.38 -3.11
C GLN A 44 0.93 -14.25 -2.08
N GLY A 45 1.69 -14.52 -1.03
CA GLY A 45 1.96 -13.60 0.06
C GLY A 45 0.69 -13.11 0.75
N PHE A 46 0.83 -11.97 1.41
CA PHE A 46 -0.26 -11.24 2.05
C PHE A 46 -0.20 -9.77 1.65
N ILE A 47 -1.34 -9.09 1.64
CA ILE A 47 -1.34 -7.62 1.53
C ILE A 47 -0.41 -7.07 2.62
N PRO A 48 0.51 -6.14 2.30
CA PRO A 48 1.41 -5.55 3.29
C PRO A 48 0.61 -4.95 4.44
N HIS A 49 1.15 -4.93 5.65
CA HIS A 49 0.49 -4.26 6.76
C HIS A 49 0.60 -2.74 6.63
N LYS A 50 -0.42 -2.02 7.09
CA LYS A 50 -0.32 -0.57 7.28
C LYS A 50 0.36 -0.30 8.62
N GLU A 51 1.29 0.63 8.62
CA GLU A 51 1.98 1.12 9.80
C GLU A 51 1.57 2.56 10.10
N GLU A 52 1.99 3.06 11.27
CA GLU A 52 1.69 4.42 11.70
C GLU A 52 2.93 5.30 11.57
N MET A 53 2.77 6.42 10.87
CA MET A 53 3.76 7.48 10.87
C MET A 53 3.35 8.56 11.85
N THR A 54 4.30 9.00 12.68
CA THR A 54 4.08 10.14 13.58
C THR A 54 4.61 11.43 12.97
N LEU A 55 3.76 12.46 12.97
CA LEU A 55 4.06 13.83 12.59
C LEU A 55 3.92 14.75 13.82
N LEU A 56 4.75 15.77 13.88
CA LEU A 56 4.64 16.89 14.80
C LEU A 56 3.97 18.06 14.09
N LEU A 57 2.93 18.59 14.71
CA LEU A 57 2.19 19.76 14.25
C LEU A 57 2.49 20.95 15.16
N TYR A 58 2.92 22.07 14.58
CA TYR A 58 3.15 23.33 15.28
C TYR A 58 2.79 24.55 14.43
N ALA A 59 2.69 25.70 15.08
CA ALA A 59 2.39 26.97 14.44
C ALA A 59 3.67 27.71 14.01
N ASP A 60 3.65 28.33 12.83
CA ASP A 60 4.57 29.40 12.43
C ASP A 60 3.77 30.70 12.25
N PRO A 61 3.68 31.55 13.30
CA PRO A 61 2.90 32.79 13.26
C PRO A 61 3.44 33.82 12.26
N ARG A 62 4.74 33.80 11.94
CA ARG A 62 5.33 34.77 11.02
C ARG A 62 4.84 34.54 9.59
N ALA A 63 4.63 33.28 9.24
CA ALA A 63 4.12 32.86 7.93
C ALA A 63 2.60 32.64 7.90
N TYR A 64 1.89 32.83 9.02
CA TYR A 64 0.47 32.45 9.17
C TYR A 64 0.20 31.01 8.71
N SER A 65 1.06 30.07 9.12
CA SER A 65 1.03 28.69 8.63
C SER A 65 1.10 27.66 9.75
N LEU A 66 0.51 26.50 9.48
CA LEU A 66 0.72 25.28 10.25
C LEU A 66 1.83 24.47 9.59
N VAL A 67 2.72 23.91 10.40
CA VAL A 67 3.84 23.10 9.94
C VAL A 67 3.67 21.69 10.45
N LEU A 68 3.74 20.73 9.55
CA LEU A 68 3.79 19.30 9.82
C LEU A 68 5.18 18.78 9.51
N GLU A 69 5.78 18.10 10.48
CA GLU A 69 7.14 17.55 10.38
C GLU A 69 7.13 16.08 10.81
N PRO A 70 7.65 15.13 10.01
CA PRO A 70 7.74 13.75 10.45
C PRO A 70 8.71 13.61 11.61
N LEU A 71 8.38 12.77 12.60
CA LEU A 71 9.35 12.40 13.63
C LEU A 71 10.49 11.62 12.96
N HIS A 72 11.68 12.22 12.99
CA HIS A 72 12.92 11.61 12.54
C HIS A 72 13.35 10.57 13.58
N GLY A 73 12.95 9.32 13.35
CA GLY A 73 13.42 8.20 14.16
C GLY A 73 14.83 7.76 13.75
N GLY A 74 15.61 7.31 14.73
CA GLY A 74 17.04 7.00 14.60
C GLY A 74 17.35 5.70 13.88
N GLY A 75 17.70 5.79 12.59
CA GLY A 75 18.47 4.78 11.85
C GLY A 75 17.79 3.42 11.61
N ARG A 76 16.57 3.18 12.12
CA ARG A 76 15.83 1.93 11.89
C ARG A 76 15.14 1.97 10.52
N MET A 77 14.92 0.80 9.95
CA MET A 77 14.35 0.64 8.61
C MET A 77 12.91 1.18 8.50
N GLU A 78 12.09 0.99 9.53
CA GLU A 78 10.71 1.50 9.63
C GLU A 78 10.64 3.03 9.59
N GLU A 79 11.54 3.69 10.34
CA GLU A 79 11.61 5.16 10.41
C GLU A 79 12.01 5.77 9.05
N ASN A 80 12.84 5.05 8.29
CA ASN A 80 13.21 5.42 6.93
C ASN A 80 12.03 5.28 5.95
N ASP A 81 11.21 4.23 6.10
CA ASP A 81 10.04 4.01 5.23
C ASP A 81 8.93 5.04 5.50
N ALA A 82 8.65 5.37 6.77
CA ALA A 82 7.73 6.44 7.14
C ALA A 82 8.17 7.80 6.56
N PHE A 83 9.46 8.14 6.71
CA PHE A 83 10.01 9.36 6.13
C PHE A 83 9.94 9.37 4.59
N ARG A 84 10.22 8.24 3.93
CA ARG A 84 10.07 8.09 2.47
C ARG A 84 8.63 8.27 2.03
N TRP A 85 7.66 7.73 2.78
CA TRP A 85 6.26 7.95 2.52
C TRP A 85 5.91 9.44 2.65
N PHE A 86 6.34 10.09 3.74
CA PHE A 86 6.10 11.52 3.94
C PHE A 86 6.63 12.36 2.79
N THR A 87 7.87 12.10 2.38
CA THR A 87 8.52 12.84 1.30
C THR A 87 7.87 12.61 -0.05
N MET A 88 7.43 11.38 -0.35
CA MET A 88 6.75 11.04 -1.59
C MET A 88 5.37 11.68 -1.72
N VAL A 89 4.61 11.74 -0.62
CA VAL A 89 3.17 12.04 -0.69
C VAL A 89 2.79 13.41 -0.13
N TYR A 90 3.54 13.90 0.87
CA TYR A 90 3.16 15.09 1.62
C TYR A 90 4.14 16.24 1.47
N ALA A 91 5.45 16.00 1.52
CA ALA A 91 6.43 17.08 1.63
C ALA A 91 6.33 18.10 0.48
N ASP A 92 6.50 19.37 0.82
CA ASP A 92 6.62 20.44 -0.18
C ASP A 92 8.05 20.41 -0.75
N ILE A 93 8.33 19.50 -1.70
CA ILE A 93 9.67 19.33 -2.28
C ILE A 93 10.03 20.57 -3.12
N ASN A 94 10.93 21.41 -2.60
CA ASN A 94 11.52 22.52 -3.37
C ASN A 94 12.92 22.13 -3.89
N PRO A 95 13.13 22.06 -5.22
CA PRO A 95 14.41 21.67 -5.81
C PRO A 95 15.58 22.60 -5.44
N LEU A 96 15.31 23.88 -5.13
CA LEU A 96 16.36 24.81 -4.69
C LEU A 96 16.94 24.43 -3.33
N ASN A 97 16.12 23.89 -2.42
CA ASN A 97 16.57 23.43 -1.12
C ASN A 97 17.42 22.15 -1.23
N LEU A 98 17.14 21.29 -2.22
CA LEU A 98 17.96 20.11 -2.54
C LEU A 98 19.36 20.52 -3.04
N ILE A 99 19.44 21.56 -3.88
CA ILE A 99 20.71 22.08 -4.43
C ILE A 99 21.56 22.77 -3.36
N ALA A 100 20.94 23.54 -2.46
CA ALA A 100 21.63 24.18 -1.35
C ALA A 100 22.34 23.15 -0.46
N ASN A 101 21.72 21.98 -0.24
CA ASN A 101 22.28 20.88 0.53
C ASN A 101 23.40 20.13 -0.22
N TYR A 102 23.26 19.90 -1.53
CA TYR A 102 24.35 19.33 -2.34
C TYR A 102 25.62 20.19 -2.26
N LYS A 103 25.46 21.52 -2.31
CA LYS A 103 26.58 22.47 -2.19
C LYS A 103 27.20 22.53 -0.79
N ALA A 104 26.44 22.19 0.25
CA ALA A 104 26.91 22.19 1.64
C ALA A 104 27.68 20.91 2.05
N GLY A 105 27.81 19.91 1.16
CA GLY A 105 28.79 18.81 1.31
C GLY A 105 28.53 17.79 2.43
N GLY A 106 27.34 17.76 3.04
CA GLY A 106 27.02 16.84 4.13
C GLY A 106 26.54 15.46 3.66
N ALA A 107 27.06 14.39 4.30
CA ALA A 107 26.43 13.08 4.28
C ALA A 107 24.97 13.17 4.78
N TRP A 108 24.17 12.15 4.48
CA TRP A 108 22.73 11.95 4.72
C TRP A 108 22.17 12.22 6.14
N GLY A 109 22.90 12.88 7.06
CA GLY A 109 22.52 13.19 8.44
C GLY A 109 22.07 14.63 8.72
N THR A 110 22.03 15.55 7.74
CA THR A 110 21.63 16.97 7.95
C THR A 110 20.28 17.35 7.32
N PHE A 111 19.36 16.38 7.17
CA PHE A 111 18.04 16.59 6.54
C PHE A 111 16.98 17.28 7.43
N SER A 112 17.31 17.66 8.66
CA SER A 112 16.35 18.13 9.69
C SER A 112 15.62 19.45 9.38
N GLY A 113 15.86 20.10 8.24
CA GLY A 113 15.22 21.37 7.88
C GLY A 113 14.33 21.37 6.63
N VAL A 114 14.24 20.27 5.86
CA VAL A 114 13.89 20.36 4.42
C VAL A 114 12.68 19.52 3.98
N PHE A 115 12.08 18.73 4.87
CA PHE A 115 10.91 17.90 4.54
C PHE A 115 9.77 18.14 5.52
N THR A 116 9.19 19.34 5.42
CA THR A 116 7.97 19.71 6.14
C THR A 116 6.83 19.90 5.16
N LYS A 117 5.60 19.73 5.63
CA LYS A 117 4.40 20.17 4.93
C LYS A 117 3.92 21.46 5.58
N ARG A 118 3.77 22.53 4.81
CA ARG A 118 3.20 23.80 5.29
C ARG A 118 1.79 23.99 4.77
N VAL A 119 0.86 24.28 5.69
CA VAL A 119 -0.50 24.69 5.37
C VAL A 119 -0.62 26.19 5.66
N ILE A 120 -0.62 27.00 4.60
CA ILE A 120 -0.75 28.45 4.71
C ILE A 120 -2.24 28.79 4.89
N LEU A 121 -2.59 29.37 6.03
CA LEU A 121 -3.98 29.68 6.39
C LEU A 121 -4.38 31.11 6.01
N GLY A 122 -3.39 32.00 5.92
CA GLY A 122 -3.62 33.43 5.69
C GLY A 122 -4.24 34.14 6.90
N ARG A 123 -4.17 35.48 6.88
CA ARG A 123 -4.62 36.33 8.00
C ARG A 123 -6.07 36.10 8.46
N PRO A 124 -7.07 35.89 7.58
CA PRO A 124 -8.45 35.73 8.02
C PRO A 124 -8.69 34.49 8.86
N VAL A 125 -8.09 33.35 8.47
CA VAL A 125 -8.21 32.09 9.21
C VAL A 125 -7.31 32.13 10.45
N TRP A 126 -6.13 32.73 10.35
CA TRP A 126 -5.23 32.90 11.48
C TRP A 126 -5.88 33.65 12.65
N ARG A 127 -6.61 34.74 12.37
CA ARG A 127 -7.37 35.48 13.41
C ARG A 127 -8.42 34.62 14.11
N GLN A 128 -8.99 33.63 13.43
CA GLN A 128 -9.94 32.70 14.06
C GLN A 128 -9.21 31.72 14.99
N LEU A 129 -8.02 31.27 14.61
CA LEU A 129 -7.17 30.47 15.51
C LEU A 129 -6.73 31.25 16.75
N GLU A 130 -6.37 32.53 16.57
CA GLU A 130 -6.07 33.45 17.67
C GLU A 130 -7.27 33.63 18.62
N ALA A 131 -8.46 33.88 18.06
CA ALA A 131 -9.70 34.00 18.84
C ALA A 131 -10.02 32.71 19.64
N ALA A 132 -9.70 31.54 19.08
CA ALA A 132 -9.89 30.24 19.72
C ALA A 132 -8.72 29.81 20.62
N LYS A 133 -7.66 30.62 20.74
CA LYS A 133 -6.38 30.32 21.43
C LYS A 133 -5.64 29.08 20.90
N VAL A 134 -5.97 28.63 19.69
CA VAL A 134 -5.35 27.46 19.04
C VAL A 134 -3.92 27.78 18.59
N ASP A 135 -3.66 29.02 18.18
CA ASP A 135 -2.32 29.51 17.85
C ASP A 135 -1.38 29.45 19.06
N THR A 136 -1.87 29.85 20.24
CA THR A 136 -1.12 29.87 21.50
C THR A 136 -0.81 28.45 21.96
N LEU A 137 -1.79 27.54 21.83
CA LEU A 137 -1.58 26.11 22.00
C LEU A 137 -0.42 25.62 21.12
N LEU A 138 -0.53 25.80 19.81
CA LEU A 138 0.42 25.29 18.82
C LEU A 138 1.80 25.96 18.85
N THR A 139 1.93 27.12 19.49
CA THR A 139 3.21 27.81 19.69
C THR A 139 3.91 27.34 20.97
N ARG A 140 3.15 26.89 21.97
CA ARG A 140 3.67 26.41 23.26
C ARG A 140 3.95 24.92 23.27
N GLN A 141 3.21 24.14 22.48
CA GLN A 141 3.31 22.69 22.42
C GLN A 141 3.17 22.20 20.98
N THR A 142 3.92 21.14 20.66
CA THR A 142 3.70 20.37 19.44
C THR A 142 2.55 19.40 19.65
N ILE A 143 1.71 19.24 18.64
CA ILE A 143 0.66 18.22 18.64
C ILE A 143 1.18 17.01 17.86
N ARG A 144 1.05 15.83 18.44
CA ARG A 144 1.33 14.59 17.73
C ARG A 144 0.16 14.24 16.81
N VAL A 145 0.44 14.07 15.53
CA VAL A 145 -0.52 13.60 14.53
C VAL A 145 -0.04 12.26 14.00
N THR A 146 -0.90 11.24 14.03
CA THR A 146 -0.59 9.92 13.46
C THR A 146 -1.34 9.73 12.15
N VAL A 147 -0.66 9.20 11.13
CA VAL A 147 -1.20 8.99 9.79
C VAL A 147 -0.79 7.59 9.32
N PRO A 148 -1.69 6.81 8.69
CA PRO A 148 -1.33 5.48 8.22
C PRO A 148 -0.44 5.56 6.97
N TYR A 149 0.44 4.58 6.81
CA TYR A 149 1.26 4.41 5.61
C TYR A 149 1.52 2.94 5.31
N TYR A 150 1.89 2.61 4.07
CA TYR A 150 2.39 1.29 3.73
C TYR A 150 3.91 1.28 3.78
N SER A 151 4.50 0.36 4.55
CA SER A 151 5.93 0.09 4.49
C SER A 151 6.30 -0.57 3.17
N ARG A 152 7.60 -0.54 2.83
CA ARG A 152 8.04 -1.06 1.54
C ARG A 152 7.81 -2.56 1.48
N PHE A 153 7.25 -3.04 0.37
CA PHE A 153 7.06 -4.46 0.13
C PHE A 153 7.70 -4.87 -1.20
N LYS A 154 8.00 -6.16 -1.34
CA LYS A 154 8.46 -6.75 -2.60
C LYS A 154 7.58 -7.95 -2.91
N LEU A 155 6.95 -7.91 -4.08
CA LEU A 155 6.21 -9.05 -4.60
C LEU A 155 7.22 -10.07 -5.13
N ASN A 156 7.03 -11.34 -4.78
CA ASN A 156 7.90 -12.39 -5.29
C ASN A 156 7.56 -12.65 -6.77
N ASN A 157 8.56 -12.41 -7.62
CA ASN A 157 8.47 -12.53 -9.08
C ASN A 157 9.14 -13.81 -9.60
N ASN A 158 9.44 -14.77 -8.74
CA ASN A 158 10.08 -16.02 -9.15
C ASN A 158 9.11 -16.83 -10.00
N GLN A 159 9.62 -17.35 -11.12
CA GLN A 159 8.84 -18.14 -12.05
C GLN A 159 8.44 -19.47 -11.38
N PRO A 160 7.14 -19.80 -11.33
CA PRO A 160 6.73 -21.10 -10.84
C PRO A 160 7.00 -22.18 -11.87
N VAL A 161 7.03 -23.41 -11.39
CA VAL A 161 7.19 -24.62 -12.18
C VAL A 161 6.10 -25.59 -11.75
N LEU A 162 5.20 -25.92 -12.67
CA LEU A 162 4.24 -27.00 -12.54
C LEU A 162 4.82 -28.26 -13.21
N GLU A 163 4.94 -29.33 -12.44
CA GLU A 163 5.35 -30.65 -12.89
C GLU A 163 4.12 -31.57 -12.82
N VAL A 164 3.72 -32.11 -13.97
CA VAL A 164 2.61 -33.06 -14.09
C VAL A 164 3.10 -34.22 -14.94
N ASN A 165 3.29 -35.38 -14.32
CA ASN A 165 3.96 -36.55 -14.92
C ASN A 165 5.35 -36.16 -15.47
N ASN A 166 5.61 -36.35 -16.77
CA ASN A 166 6.87 -35.97 -17.43
C ASN A 166 6.84 -34.55 -18.04
N ALA A 167 5.74 -33.82 -17.89
CA ALA A 167 5.60 -32.46 -18.42
C ALA A 167 5.99 -31.43 -17.36
N ARG A 168 6.84 -30.48 -17.76
CA ARG A 168 7.27 -29.36 -16.93
C ARG A 168 6.84 -28.05 -17.58
N VAL A 169 6.00 -27.31 -16.88
CA VAL A 169 5.39 -26.06 -17.35
C VAL A 169 5.87 -24.94 -16.46
N SER A 170 6.52 -23.95 -17.04
CA SER A 170 6.97 -22.75 -16.31
C SER A 170 6.23 -21.49 -16.74
N GLN A 171 5.26 -21.58 -17.65
CA GLN A 171 4.48 -20.42 -18.09
C GLN A 171 3.40 -20.09 -17.07
N SER A 172 3.43 -18.88 -16.55
CA SER A 172 2.42 -18.38 -15.62
C SER A 172 2.10 -16.92 -15.93
N VAL A 173 0.87 -16.53 -15.64
CA VAL A 173 0.39 -15.15 -15.80
C VAL A 173 0.19 -14.57 -14.42
N ARG A 174 0.92 -13.50 -14.12
CA ARG A 174 0.61 -12.64 -12.97
C ARG A 174 -0.70 -11.94 -13.27
N MET A 175 -1.73 -12.23 -12.49
CA MET A 175 -2.99 -11.50 -12.54
C MET A 175 -2.82 -10.16 -11.81
N THR A 176 -3.92 -9.54 -11.40
CA THR A 176 -3.90 -8.33 -10.60
C THR A 176 -3.19 -8.54 -9.25
N SER A 177 -2.38 -7.56 -8.83
CA SER A 177 -1.87 -7.50 -7.46
C SER A 177 -2.79 -6.66 -6.59
N LEU A 178 -3.33 -7.29 -5.55
CA LEU A 178 -4.14 -6.61 -4.55
C LEU A 178 -3.29 -5.69 -3.67
N ALA A 179 -2.02 -6.05 -3.43
CA ALA A 179 -1.07 -5.19 -2.75
C ALA A 179 -0.80 -3.89 -3.52
N ASP A 180 -0.59 -3.97 -4.84
CA ASP A 180 -0.39 -2.77 -5.67
C ASP A 180 -1.66 -1.89 -5.71
N ILE A 181 -2.85 -2.49 -5.82
CA ILE A 181 -4.12 -1.75 -5.76
C ILE A 181 -4.27 -1.07 -4.40
N ALA A 182 -4.05 -1.79 -3.30
CA ALA A 182 -4.17 -1.23 -1.95
C ALA A 182 -3.19 -0.08 -1.72
N PHE A 183 -1.96 -0.21 -2.24
CA PHE A 183 -0.96 0.85 -2.20
C PHE A 183 -1.40 2.08 -3.02
N GLN A 184 -1.89 1.88 -4.24
CA GLN A 184 -2.39 2.97 -5.09
C GLN A 184 -3.59 3.70 -4.47
N GLU A 185 -4.52 2.96 -3.87
CA GLU A 185 -5.67 3.55 -3.16
C GLU A 185 -5.19 4.39 -1.98
N GLN A 186 -4.22 3.90 -1.20
CA GLN A 186 -3.63 4.67 -0.11
C GLN A 186 -2.93 5.94 -0.60
N LEU A 187 -2.23 5.90 -1.74
CA LEU A 187 -1.65 7.11 -2.33
C LEU A 187 -2.72 8.14 -2.73
N ALA A 188 -3.84 7.67 -3.29
CA ALA A 188 -4.94 8.53 -3.68
C ALA A 188 -5.65 9.15 -2.45
N GLN A 189 -5.73 8.41 -1.34
CA GLN A 189 -6.40 8.85 -0.11
C GLN A 189 -5.49 9.58 0.88
N ALA A 190 -4.17 9.47 0.74
CA ALA A 190 -3.19 9.98 1.69
C ALA A 190 -3.42 11.45 2.11
N GLN A 191 -3.75 12.34 1.17
CA GLN A 191 -4.03 13.75 1.48
C GLN A 191 -5.25 13.89 2.41
N ARG A 192 -6.27 13.05 2.25
CA ARG A 192 -7.40 13.02 3.17
C ARG A 192 -6.96 12.55 4.55
N ASP A 193 -6.18 11.48 4.63
CA ASP A 193 -5.72 10.90 5.89
C ASP A 193 -4.92 11.91 6.74
N ILE A 194 -4.04 12.70 6.13
CA ILE A 194 -3.27 13.73 6.85
C ILE A 194 -4.16 14.87 7.36
N TYR A 195 -5.18 15.30 6.60
CA TYR A 195 -6.14 16.31 7.07
C TYR A 195 -7.06 15.76 8.17
N GLU A 196 -7.54 14.52 8.04
CA GLU A 196 -8.35 13.87 9.07
C GLU A 196 -7.57 13.71 10.38
N GLY A 197 -6.32 13.26 10.31
CA GLY A 197 -5.43 13.18 11.46
C GLY A 197 -5.18 14.55 12.08
N LEU A 198 -4.86 15.56 11.26
CA LEU A 198 -4.62 16.93 11.72
C LEU A 198 -5.85 17.51 12.44
N ILE A 199 -7.03 17.44 11.83
CA ILE A 199 -8.26 17.99 12.41
C ILE A 199 -8.61 17.27 13.71
N ARG A 200 -8.51 15.94 13.73
CA ARG A 200 -8.82 15.11 14.90
C ARG A 200 -7.93 15.47 16.09
N GLU A 201 -6.62 15.54 15.88
CA GLU A 201 -5.68 15.80 16.96
C GLU A 201 -5.64 17.27 17.36
N LEU A 202 -5.89 18.21 16.44
CA LEU A 202 -6.12 19.62 16.78
C LEU A 202 -7.33 19.78 17.68
N LEU A 203 -8.47 19.18 17.30
CA LEU A 203 -9.70 19.26 18.08
C LEU A 203 -9.52 18.63 19.47
N ARG A 204 -8.91 17.44 19.53
CA ARG A 204 -8.63 16.76 20.80
C ARG A 204 -7.72 17.58 21.70
N SER A 205 -6.65 18.13 21.15
CA SER A 205 -5.70 18.98 21.89
C SER A 205 -6.35 20.28 22.34
N TRP A 206 -7.18 20.89 21.50
CA TRP A 206 -7.92 22.09 21.84
C TRP A 206 -8.94 21.85 22.96
N LEU A 207 -9.69 20.75 22.90
CA LEU A 207 -10.62 20.38 23.98
C LEU A 207 -9.89 20.15 25.30
N ALA A 208 -8.77 19.42 25.28
CA ALA A 208 -7.93 19.22 26.47
C ALA A 208 -7.45 20.56 27.06
N TYR A 209 -7.03 21.49 26.20
CA TYR A 209 -6.63 22.83 26.59
C TYR A 209 -7.79 23.63 27.20
N GLN A 210 -8.98 23.60 26.60
CA GLN A 210 -10.16 24.28 27.15
C GLN A 210 -10.57 23.73 28.52
N VAL A 211 -10.50 22.41 28.71
CA VAL A 211 -10.78 21.79 30.02
C VAL A 211 -9.79 22.28 31.08
N ALA A 212 -8.49 22.28 30.78
CA ALA A 212 -7.47 22.76 31.72
C ALA A 212 -7.59 24.26 32.02
N ALA A 213 -7.91 25.08 31.00
CA ALA A 213 -8.02 26.53 31.13
C ALA A 213 -9.25 27.01 31.91
N ASN A 214 -10.28 26.16 32.08
CA ASN A 214 -11.51 26.48 32.82
C ASN A 214 -11.45 26.07 34.32
N VAL A 215 -10.29 25.65 34.81
CA VAL A 215 -10.08 25.29 36.22
C VAL A 215 -9.60 26.53 36.98
N GLU A 216 -10.33 26.92 38.03
CA GLU A 216 -10.05 28.14 38.81
C GLU A 216 -8.77 28.07 39.66
N ASP A 217 -8.34 26.86 40.04
CA ASP A 217 -7.08 26.65 40.75
C ASP A 217 -5.91 26.55 39.77
N ASP A 218 -5.01 27.53 39.82
CA ASP A 218 -3.80 27.60 38.99
C ASP A 218 -2.94 26.33 39.12
N GLY A 219 -2.86 25.74 40.32
CA GLY A 219 -2.10 24.51 40.56
C GLY A 219 -2.73 23.30 39.86
N ALA A 220 -4.03 23.10 40.04
CA ALA A 220 -4.78 22.05 39.36
C ALA A 220 -4.84 22.26 37.83
N SER A 221 -4.97 23.49 37.34
CA SER A 221 -4.97 23.83 35.92
C SER A 221 -3.65 23.42 35.24
N LEU A 222 -2.51 23.73 35.87
CA LEU A 222 -1.19 23.33 35.38
C LEU A 222 -1.03 21.79 35.34
N LEU A 223 -1.42 21.11 36.41
CA LEU A 223 -1.32 19.64 36.49
C LEU A 223 -2.24 18.95 35.47
N LEU A 224 -3.48 19.41 35.33
CA LEU A 224 -4.43 18.89 34.34
C LEU A 224 -3.99 19.18 32.90
N GLY A 225 -3.38 20.35 32.65
CA GLY A 225 -2.77 20.69 31.37
C GLY A 225 -1.67 19.70 30.98
N LEU A 226 -0.75 19.38 31.90
CA LEU A 226 0.33 18.42 31.66
C LEU A 226 -0.17 16.99 31.47
N ILE A 227 -1.11 16.53 32.32
CA ILE A 227 -1.69 15.18 32.20
C ILE A 227 -2.47 15.06 30.89
N GLY A 228 -3.27 16.08 30.53
CA GLY A 228 -4.02 16.13 29.28
C GLY A 228 -3.10 16.07 28.06
N GLN A 229 -1.99 16.82 28.07
CA GLN A 229 -0.99 16.80 26.99
C GLN A 229 -0.36 15.41 26.81
N VAL A 230 0.10 14.79 27.89
CA VAL A 230 0.71 13.45 27.83
C VAL A 230 -0.31 12.42 27.37
N ALA A 231 -1.55 12.50 27.88
CA ALA A 231 -2.62 11.59 27.48
C ALA A 231 -2.94 11.73 25.98
N VAL A 232 -3.08 12.94 25.45
CA VAL A 232 -3.34 13.17 24.02
C VAL A 232 -2.16 12.70 23.16
N PHE A 233 -0.93 13.04 23.54
CA PHE A 233 0.27 12.60 22.83
C PHE A 233 0.43 11.07 22.81
N ALA A 234 0.12 10.40 23.92
CA ALA A 234 0.25 8.94 24.05
C ALA A 234 -0.87 8.15 23.35
N SER A 235 -2.03 8.76 23.13
CA SER A 235 -3.23 8.07 22.62
C SER A 235 -3.65 8.49 21.22
N SER A 236 -2.81 9.20 20.48
CA SER A 236 -2.95 9.36 19.04
C SER A 236 -2.61 8.03 18.35
N ALA A 237 -3.51 7.54 17.51
CA ALA A 237 -3.36 6.33 16.72
C ALA A 237 -4.07 6.50 15.38
N ALA A 238 -3.46 5.95 14.33
CA ALA A 238 -3.99 6.00 12.98
C ALA A 238 -4.88 4.77 12.71
N ASP A 239 -5.77 4.86 11.71
CA ASP A 239 -6.48 3.67 11.27
C ASP A 239 -5.58 2.81 10.37
N THR A 240 -4.98 1.79 10.96
CA THR A 240 -4.13 0.81 10.28
C THR A 240 -4.89 -0.42 9.80
N ARG A 241 -6.22 -0.44 9.92
CA ARG A 241 -7.02 -1.60 9.51
C ARG A 241 -6.95 -1.79 8.00
N ASN A 242 -6.57 -2.99 7.59
CA ASN A 242 -6.51 -3.41 6.20
C ASN A 242 -6.78 -4.93 6.08
N TRP A 243 -7.00 -5.40 4.85
CA TRP A 243 -7.32 -6.81 4.58
C TRP A 243 -6.08 -7.71 4.57
N LEU A 244 -5.41 -7.84 5.72
CA LEU A 244 -4.16 -8.60 5.90
C LEU A 244 -4.25 -10.06 5.46
N THR A 245 -5.44 -10.65 5.40
CA THR A 245 -5.60 -12.07 5.04
C THR A 245 -5.68 -12.30 3.53
N LEU A 246 -5.90 -11.25 2.74
CA LEU A 246 -5.93 -11.36 1.28
C LEU A 246 -4.52 -11.57 0.72
N PRO A 247 -4.40 -12.29 -0.40
CA PRO A 247 -3.10 -12.47 -1.03
C PRO A 247 -2.56 -11.14 -1.56
N ALA A 248 -1.23 -10.98 -1.55
CA ALA A 248 -0.58 -9.81 -2.14
C ALA A 248 -0.77 -9.77 -3.66
N GLN A 249 -0.74 -10.94 -4.29
CA GLN A 249 -1.02 -11.12 -5.71
C GLN A 249 -1.55 -12.52 -6.02
N ILE A 250 -2.17 -12.66 -7.19
CA ILE A 250 -2.64 -13.95 -7.70
C ILE A 250 -1.87 -14.28 -8.98
N ARG A 251 -1.43 -15.52 -9.09
CA ARG A 251 -0.76 -16.05 -10.28
C ARG A 251 -1.52 -17.24 -10.82
N LEU A 252 -1.68 -17.26 -12.13
CA LEU A 252 -2.43 -18.26 -12.87
C LEU A 252 -1.47 -19.10 -13.72
N THR A 253 -1.45 -20.40 -13.48
CA THR A 253 -0.77 -21.38 -14.35
C THR A 253 -1.82 -22.30 -14.94
N ARG A 254 -1.81 -22.49 -16.25
CA ARG A 254 -2.79 -23.31 -16.96
C ARG A 254 -2.05 -24.34 -17.78
N GLU A 255 -2.40 -25.61 -17.62
CA GLU A 255 -1.88 -26.68 -18.45
C GLU A 255 -3.04 -27.51 -19.01
N PRO A 256 -3.24 -27.52 -20.34
CA PRO A 256 -4.18 -28.44 -20.96
C PRO A 256 -3.61 -29.87 -20.84
N LEU A 257 -4.45 -30.85 -20.54
CA LEU A 257 -4.08 -32.24 -20.33
C LEU A 257 -5.08 -33.17 -21.05
N PRO A 258 -4.69 -34.35 -21.53
CA PRO A 258 -5.66 -35.37 -21.91
C PRO A 258 -6.43 -35.86 -20.67
N PRO A 259 -7.61 -36.49 -20.84
CA PRO A 259 -8.30 -37.13 -19.73
C PRO A 259 -7.43 -38.22 -19.11
N GLY A 260 -7.41 -38.30 -17.78
CA GLY A 260 -6.57 -39.25 -17.07
C GLY A 260 -6.30 -38.82 -15.64
N THR A 261 -5.40 -39.55 -14.99
CA THR A 261 -5.09 -39.33 -13.58
C THR A 261 -3.69 -38.75 -13.42
N TYR A 262 -3.56 -37.77 -12.53
CA TYR A 262 -2.36 -36.95 -12.38
C TYR A 262 -2.03 -36.70 -10.92
N SER A 263 -0.73 -36.58 -10.61
CA SER A 263 -0.22 -36.12 -9.31
C SER A 263 0.63 -34.85 -9.50
N PRO A 264 -0.01 -33.66 -9.58
CA PRO A 264 0.68 -32.40 -9.85
C PRO A 264 1.59 -31.97 -8.70
N ASN A 265 2.77 -31.48 -9.05
CA ASN A 265 3.70 -30.80 -8.15
C ASN A 265 3.92 -29.37 -8.63
N TYR A 266 3.75 -28.38 -7.75
CA TYR A 266 3.97 -26.97 -8.03
C TYR A 266 5.11 -26.45 -7.17
N ARG A 267 6.11 -25.84 -7.81
CA ARG A 267 7.29 -25.29 -7.14
C ARG A 267 7.48 -23.83 -7.49
N VAL A 268 7.74 -23.01 -6.48
CA VAL A 268 8.03 -21.58 -6.61
C VAL A 268 9.05 -21.22 -5.55
N SER A 269 10.19 -20.68 -5.96
CA SER A 269 11.33 -20.46 -5.05
C SER A 269 11.74 -21.77 -4.35
N GLU A 270 11.81 -21.76 -3.01
CA GLU A 270 12.09 -22.92 -2.15
C GLU A 270 10.82 -23.67 -1.71
N LYS A 271 9.62 -23.18 -2.07
CA LYS A 271 8.36 -23.80 -1.69
C LYS A 271 7.92 -24.82 -2.73
N GLN A 272 7.47 -25.96 -2.23
CA GLN A 272 6.87 -27.02 -3.03
C GLN A 272 5.49 -27.34 -2.46
N PHE A 273 4.54 -27.53 -3.36
CA PHE A 273 3.17 -27.90 -3.07
C PHE A 273 2.84 -29.10 -3.95
N SER A 274 2.17 -30.09 -3.37
CA SER A 274 1.68 -31.26 -4.09
C SER A 274 0.17 -31.32 -3.97
N LEU A 275 -0.49 -31.71 -5.05
CA LEU A 275 -1.90 -32.06 -5.03
C LEU A 275 -2.02 -33.58 -5.06
N ASP A 276 -2.86 -34.14 -4.20
CA ASP A 276 -3.21 -35.55 -4.24
C ASP A 276 -3.74 -35.93 -5.62
N GLU A 277 -3.76 -37.23 -5.89
CA GLU A 277 -4.17 -37.79 -7.17
C GLU A 277 -5.50 -37.19 -7.67
N VAL A 278 -5.45 -36.56 -8.84
CA VAL A 278 -6.61 -35.94 -9.50
C VAL A 278 -6.94 -36.68 -10.77
N SER A 279 -8.19 -37.14 -10.86
CA SER A 279 -8.79 -37.59 -12.11
C SER A 279 -9.36 -36.41 -12.90
N LEU A 280 -8.94 -36.26 -14.15
CA LEU A 280 -9.44 -35.30 -15.12
C LEU A 280 -10.28 -36.01 -16.18
N GLU A 281 -11.57 -35.68 -16.25
CA GLU A 281 -12.45 -36.18 -17.30
C GLU A 281 -12.36 -35.30 -18.56
N ALA A 282 -12.83 -35.84 -19.70
CA ALA A 282 -12.95 -35.08 -20.93
C ALA A 282 -13.87 -33.85 -20.75
N ASN A 283 -13.43 -32.73 -21.31
CA ASN A 283 -14.09 -31.42 -21.26
C ASN A 283 -14.29 -30.87 -19.85
N LYS A 284 -13.44 -31.26 -18.89
CA LYS A 284 -13.43 -30.72 -17.52
C LYS A 284 -12.19 -29.89 -17.25
N ILE A 285 -12.40 -28.87 -16.41
CA ILE A 285 -11.35 -28.03 -15.84
C ILE A 285 -11.27 -28.36 -14.35
N LYS A 286 -10.07 -28.70 -13.87
CA LYS A 286 -9.79 -28.77 -12.43
C LYS A 286 -9.08 -27.50 -11.99
N ILE A 287 -9.60 -26.88 -10.95
CA ILE A 287 -8.95 -25.74 -10.29
C ILE A 287 -8.26 -26.25 -9.02
N TRP A 288 -6.96 -25.95 -8.91
CA TRP A 288 -6.16 -26.12 -7.72
C TRP A 288 -5.85 -24.74 -7.12
N ASN A 289 -6.53 -24.42 -6.03
CA ASN A 289 -6.25 -23.22 -5.24
C ASN A 289 -5.10 -23.50 -4.29
N LEU A 290 -4.02 -22.74 -4.43
CA LEU A 290 -2.78 -22.91 -3.69
C LEU A 290 -2.51 -21.64 -2.90
N ARG A 291 -2.23 -21.77 -1.59
CA ARG A 291 -1.84 -20.63 -0.76
C ARG A 291 -0.33 -20.68 -0.51
N ASN A 292 0.38 -19.75 -1.13
CA ASN A 292 1.80 -19.54 -0.93
C ASN A 292 2.00 -18.35 0.01
N PRO A 293 2.52 -18.53 1.23
CA PRO A 293 2.70 -17.44 2.18
C PRO A 293 3.84 -16.47 1.83
N ASP A 294 4.68 -16.80 0.83
CA ASP A 294 5.88 -16.03 0.44
C ASP A 294 5.62 -14.97 -0.65
#